data_AF-A0A7D3X171-F1
#
_entry.id   AF-A0A7D3X171-F1
#
_cell.length_a   1.000
_cell.length_b   1.000
_cell.length_c   1.000
_cell.angle_alpha   90.00
_cell.angle_beta   90.00
_cell.angle_gamma   90.00
#
_symmetry.space_group_name_H-M   'P 1'
#
loop_
_entity.id
_entity.type
_entity.pdbx_description
1 polymer ?
#
loop_
_entity_poly.entity_id
_entity_poly.type
_entity_poly.pdbx_seq_one_letter_code
_entity_poly.pdbx_strand_id
1 'polypeptide(L)' 'MSFCTLTRQFAAAAALLLGTGAAQQALAQAPGSGGPAPTDPTAVPLDGGASLLLAGSVAYGLRKLRQRRK' A
#
# COMPACT_ATOMS: atom_id res chain seq x y z
N MET A 1 -22.83 5.04 -18.14
CA MET A 1 -21.43 5.34 -17.74
C MET A 1 -20.60 4.09 -17.98
N SER A 2 -19.74 4.09 -19.01
CA SER A 2 -19.06 2.89 -19.50
C SER A 2 -18.17 2.26 -18.42
N PHE A 3 -18.35 0.95 -18.20
CA PHE A 3 -17.61 0.15 -17.22
C PHE A 3 -16.08 0.29 -17.33
N CYS A 4 -15.58 0.58 -18.55
CA CYS A 4 -14.17 0.81 -18.85
C CYS A 4 -13.60 2.09 -18.22
N THR A 5 -14.40 3.17 -18.18
CA THR A 5 -14.01 4.47 -17.63
C THR A 5 -13.93 4.41 -16.11
N LEU A 6 -14.88 3.67 -15.50
CA LEU A 6 -14.98 3.53 -14.06
C LEU A 6 -13.80 2.74 -13.47
N THR A 7 -13.36 1.68 -14.13
CA THR A 7 -12.18 0.91 -13.71
C THR A 7 -10.88 1.69 -13.82
N ARG A 8 -10.71 2.50 -14.88
CA ARG A 8 -9.54 3.38 -15.04
C ARG A 8 -9.49 4.46 -13.97
N GLN A 9 -10.64 5.04 -13.62
CA GLN A 9 -10.73 6.05 -12.58
C GLN A 9 -10.42 5.48 -11.19
N PHE A 10 -10.92 4.28 -10.87
CA PHE A 10 -10.59 3.61 -9.62
C PHE A 10 -9.10 3.27 -9.48
N ALA A 11 -8.47 2.78 -10.56
CA ALA A 11 -7.04 2.48 -10.55
C ALA A 11 -6.18 3.74 -10.35
N ALA A 12 -6.53 4.85 -11.02
CA ALA A 12 -5.85 6.12 -10.85
C ALA A 12 -6.00 6.69 -9.43
N ALA A 13 -7.20 6.62 -8.86
CA ALA A 13 -7.46 7.07 -7.49
C ALA A 13 -6.70 6.22 -6.45
N ALA A 14 -6.66 4.90 -6.63
CA ALA A 14 -5.89 4.00 -5.77
C ALA A 14 -4.39 4.28 -5.84
N ALA A 15 -3.83 4.49 -7.04
CA ALA A 15 -2.43 4.85 -7.22
C ALA A 15 -2.07 6.18 -6.53
N LEU A 16 -2.96 7.18 -6.63
CA LEU A 16 -2.78 8.47 -5.97
C LEU A 16 -2.81 8.34 -4.43
N LEU A 17 -3.75 7.55 -3.89
CA LEU A 17 -3.87 7.30 -2.45
C LEU A 17 -2.67 6.52 -1.87
N LEU A 18 -2.14 5.54 -2.60
CA LEU A 18 -0.93 4.82 -2.17
C LEU A 18 0.31 5.72 -2.21
N GLY A 19 0.44 6.56 -3.24
CA GLY A 19 1.57 7.49 -3.37
C GLY A 19 1.62 8.54 -2.26
N THR A 20 0.46 9.09 -1.86
CA THR A 20 0.40 10.07 -0.77
C THR A 20 0.53 9.43 0.62
N GLY A 21 0.04 8.20 0.81
CA GLY A 21 0.19 7.46 2.07
C GLY A 21 1.65 7.12 2.39
N ALA A 22 2.44 6.72 1.38
CA ALA A 22 3.86 6.43 1.55
C ALA A 22 4.69 7.67 1.92
N ALA A 23 4.33 8.85 1.38
CA ALA A 23 5.00 10.11 1.71
C ALA A 23 4.82 10.51 3.19
N GLN A 24 3.71 10.11 3.83
CA GLN A 24 3.42 10.47 5.22
C GLN A 24 4.27 9.68 6.24
N GLN A 25 4.78 8.51 5.86
CA GLN A 25 5.64 7.67 6.72
C GLN A 25 7.01 8.31 6.98
N ALA A 26 7.45 9.23 6.11
CA ALA A 26 8.72 9.94 6.24
C ALA A 26 8.72 10.99 7.38
N LEU A 27 7.54 11.40 7.89
CA LEU A 27 7.43 12.46 8.90
C LEU A 27 7.24 11.96 10.34
N ALA A 28 7.03 10.65 10.56
CA ALA A 28 6.89 10.08 11.90
C ALA A 28 8.22 10.03 12.69
N GLN A 29 9.34 10.30 12.02
CA GLN A 29 10.68 10.41 12.59
C GLN A 29 11.15 11.87 12.43
N ALA A 30 10.58 12.79 13.22
CA ALA A 30 11.16 14.14 13.30
C ALA A 30 12.59 14.02 13.85
N PRO A 31 13.60 14.71 13.28
CA PRO A 31 14.95 14.67 13.83
C PRO A 31 14.96 15.07 15.30
N GLY A 32 15.28 14.13 16.19
CA GLY A 32 15.56 14.40 17.60
C GLY A 32 14.40 14.31 18.61
N SER A 33 13.20 13.82 18.26
CA SER A 33 12.09 13.69 19.24
C SER A 33 11.88 12.28 19.81
N GLY A 34 12.59 11.26 19.31
CA GLY A 34 12.36 9.86 19.65
C GLY A 34 13.45 9.23 20.52
N GLY A 35 13.48 9.53 21.82
CA GLY A 35 14.30 8.80 22.82
C GLY A 35 15.80 8.66 22.46
N PRO A 36 16.56 7.81 23.18
CA PRO A 36 17.90 7.46 22.74
C PRO A 36 17.81 6.81 21.35
N ALA A 37 18.60 7.31 20.41
CA ALA A 37 18.71 6.68 19.09
C ALA A 37 19.08 5.19 19.30
N PRO A 38 18.41 4.25 18.62
CA PRO A 38 18.78 2.84 18.69
C PRO A 38 20.25 2.71 18.28
N THR A 39 21.11 2.26 19.20
CA THR A 39 22.54 2.01 18.93
C THR A 39 22.73 0.83 17.97
N ASP A 40 21.75 -0.06 17.90
CA ASP A 40 21.64 -1.13 16.90
C ASP A 40 20.26 -1.06 16.24
N PRO A 41 20.16 -0.71 14.95
CA PRO A 41 18.91 -0.83 14.22
C PRO A 41 18.53 -2.30 14.16
N THR A 42 17.48 -2.69 14.87
CA THR A 42 16.94 -4.05 14.80
C THR A 42 16.45 -4.30 13.38
N ALA A 43 17.10 -5.22 12.66
CA ALA A 43 16.81 -5.60 11.27
C ALA A 43 15.50 -6.41 11.12
N VAL A 44 14.44 -5.99 11.82
CA VAL A 44 13.11 -6.60 11.71
C VAL A 44 12.51 -6.17 10.37
N PRO A 45 12.13 -7.11 9.48
CA PRO A 45 11.57 -6.76 8.18
C PRO A 45 10.23 -6.03 8.33
N LEU A 46 10.24 -4.72 8.14
CA LEU A 46 9.05 -3.86 8.14
C LEU A 46 8.15 -4.11 6.91
N ASP A 47 8.67 -4.83 5.91
CA ASP A 47 7.99 -5.15 4.65
C ASP A 47 6.93 -6.26 4.76
N GLY A 48 6.73 -6.82 5.96
CA GLY A 48 5.67 -7.81 6.20
C GLY A 48 4.28 -7.27 5.86
N GLY A 49 4.02 -5.98 6.14
CA GLY A 49 2.77 -5.33 5.77
C GLY A 49 2.60 -5.15 4.26
N ALA A 50 3.67 -4.77 3.55
CA ALA A 50 3.66 -4.62 2.10
C ALA A 50 3.42 -5.97 1.39
N SER A 51 4.06 -7.04 1.87
CA SER A 51 3.89 -8.39 1.33
C SER A 51 2.45 -8.90 1.51
N LEU A 52 1.81 -8.61 2.65
CA LEU A 52 0.41 -8.94 2.91
C LEU A 52 -0.55 -8.16 2.01
N LEU A 53 -0.32 -6.86 1.80
CA LEU A 53 -1.14 -6.04 0.90
C LEU A 53 -1.01 -6.50 -0.56
N LEU A 54 0.20 -6.85 -0.99
CA LEU A 54 0.46 -7.40 -2.32
C LEU A 54 -0.29 -8.74 -2.49
N ALA A 55 -0.15 -9.67 -1.55
CA ALA A 55 -0.83 -10.95 -1.60
C ALA A 55 -2.37 -10.78 -1.61
N GLY A 56 -2.90 -9.90 -0.75
CA GLY A 56 -4.34 -9.61 -0.67
C GLY A 56 -4.91 -9.01 -1.96
N SER A 57 -4.20 -8.05 -2.56
CA SER A 57 -4.63 -7.41 -3.81
C SER A 57 -4.66 -8.38 -5.00
N VAL A 58 -3.64 -9.25 -5.14
CA VAL A 58 -3.59 -10.28 -6.16
C VAL A 58 -4.73 -11.28 -6.00
N ALA A 59 -4.93 -11.80 -4.79
CA ALA A 59 -6.00 -12.75 -4.50
C ALA A 59 -7.39 -12.16 -4.79
N TYR A 60 -7.63 -10.91 -4.36
CA TYR A 60 -8.89 -10.23 -4.59
C TYR A 60 -9.13 -9.93 -6.09
N GLY A 61 -8.10 -9.47 -6.80
CA GLY A 61 -8.16 -9.21 -8.25
C GLY A 61 -8.51 -10.45 -9.05
N LEU A 62 -7.86 -11.58 -8.74
CA LEU A 62 -8.16 -12.87 -9.37
C LEU A 62 -9.59 -13.33 -9.07
N ARG A 63 -10.05 -13.21 -7.82
CA ARG A 63 -11.44 -13.55 -7.44
C ARG A 63 -12.44 -12.74 -8.26
N LYS A 64 -12.23 -11.43 -8.40
CA LYS A 64 -13.16 -10.55 -9.14
C LYS A 64 -13.18 -10.86 -10.64
N LEU A 65 -12.03 -11.17 -11.24
CA LEU A 65 -11.96 -11.57 -12.65
C LEU A 65 -12.73 -12.88 -12.90
N ARG A 66 -12.60 -13.87 -12.00
CA ARG A 66 -13.34 -15.13 -12.09
C ARG A 66 -14.85 -14.95 -11.96
N GLN A 67 -15.30 -14.01 -11.12
CA GLN A 67 -16.73 -13.68 -10.97
C GLN A 67 -17.33 -13.01 -12.20
N ARG A 68 -16.53 -12.33 -13.03
CA ARG A 68 -17.00 -11.68 -14.27
C ARG A 68 -16.96 -12.60 -15.49
N ARG A 69 -16.19 -13.69 -15.42
CA ARG A 69 -16.10 -14.72 -16.48
C ARG A 69 -17.10 -15.86 -16.30
N LYS A 70 -17.79 -15.90 -15.16
CA LYS A 70 -19.03 -16.66 -14.98
C LYS A 70 -20.21 -15.74 -15.29
#